data_AF-A1WFG4-F1
#
_entry.id   AF-A1WFG4-F1
#
_cell.length_a   1.000
_cell.length_b   1.000
_cell.length_c   1.000
_cell.angle_alpha   90.00
_cell.angle_beta   90.00
_cell.angle_gamma   90.00
#
_symmetry.space_group_name_H-M   'P 1'
#
loop_
_entity.id
_entity.type
_entity.pdbx_description
1 polymer ?
#
loop_
_entity_poly.entity_id
_entity_poly.type
_entity_poly.pdbx_seq_one_letter_code
_entity_poly.pdbx_strand_id
1 'polypeptide(L)' 'MPFFIGAVIIAHMLGAGQTLLDILALVYVMLRIAYVGLYVADMPTARSAVWAGGFLANSAIFLIGYR' A
#
# COMPACT_ATOMS: atom_id res chain seq x y z
N MET A 1 6.13 -6.21 4.75
CA MET A 1 4.91 -6.11 5.55
C MET A 1 5.01 -5.25 6.81
N PRO A 2 6.16 -5.10 7.52
CA PRO A 2 6.17 -4.33 8.77
C PRO A 2 5.78 -2.85 8.56
N PHE A 3 6.20 -2.22 7.46
CA PHE A 3 5.83 -0.83 7.17
C PHE A 3 4.32 -0.62 6.97
N PHE A 4 3.64 -1.53 6.25
CA PHE A 4 2.19 -1.43 6.02
C PHE A 4 1.40 -1.53 7.32
N ILE A 5 1.76 -2.48 8.17
CA ILE A 5 1.13 -2.66 9.48
C ILE A 5 1.31 -1.38 10.32
N GLY A 6 2.53 -0.86 10.39
CA GLY A 6 2.82 0.38 11.12
C GLY A 6 2.03 1.58 10.59
N ALA A 7 1.99 1.77 9.27
CA ALA A 7 1.26 2.86 8.64
C ALA A 7 -0.24 2.80 8.94
N VAL A 8 -0.87 1.62 8.84
CA VAL A 8 -2.30 1.44 9.14
C VAL A 8 -2.60 1.69 10.61
N ILE A 9 -1.76 1.19 11.53
CA ILE A 9 -1.93 1.43 12.96
C ILE A 9 -1.85 2.93 13.28
N ILE A 10 -0.83 3.62 12.74
CA ILE A 10 -0.66 5.06 12.95
C ILE A 10 -1.85 5.85 12.39
N ALA A 11 -2.32 5.51 11.19
CA ALA A 11 -3.49 6.14 10.59
C ALA A 11 -4.76 5.98 11.45
N HIS A 12 -4.97 4.79 12.03
CA HIS A 12 -6.07 4.56 12.98
C HIS A 12 -5.90 5.37 14.26
N MET A 13 -4.68 5.40 14.84
CA MET A 13 -4.40 6.15 16.07
C MET A 13 -4.59 7.67 15.89
N LEU A 14 -4.32 8.19 14.70
CA LEU A 14 -4.54 9.60 14.33
C LEU A 14 -5.99 9.92 13.94
N GLY A 15 -6.89 8.94 13.96
CA GLY A 15 -8.30 9.13 13.59
C GLY A 15 -8.48 9.53 12.13
N ALA A 16 -7.64 9.02 11.23
CA ALA A 16 -7.81 9.25 9.79
C ALA A 16 -9.17 8.71 9.30
N GLY A 17 -9.72 9.32 8.25
CA GLY A 17 -11.00 8.90 7.68
C GLY A 17 -10.97 7.42 7.25
N GLN A 18 -11.77 6.59 7.94
CA GLN A 18 -11.77 5.12 7.79
C GLN A 18 -11.93 4.68 6.33
N THR A 19 -12.89 5.26 5.60
CA THR A 19 -13.16 4.90 4.20
C THR A 19 -11.94 5.08 3.30
N LEU A 20 -11.20 6.18 3.46
CA LEU A 20 -10.03 6.45 2.62
C LEU A 20 -8.86 5.53 3.01
N LEU A 21 -8.71 5.22 4.30
CA LEU A 21 -7.75 4.25 4.80
C LEU A 21 -8.03 2.84 4.23
N ASP A 22 -9.29 2.39 4.25
CA ASP A 22 -9.70 1.09 3.74
C ASP A 22 -9.46 0.97 2.23
N ILE A 23 -9.75 2.02 1.46
CA ILE A 23 -9.48 2.07 0.01
C ILE A 23 -7.98 1.96 -0.26
N LEU A 24 -7.15 2.75 0.44
CA LEU A 24 -5.69 2.69 0.25
C LEU A 24 -5.12 1.33 0.67
N ALA A 25 -5.63 0.74 1.75
CA ALA A 25 -5.26 -0.60 2.20
C ALA A 25 -5.61 -1.66 1.15
N LEU A 26 -6.81 -1.59 0.58
CA LEU A 26 -7.23 -2.48 -0.51
C LEU A 26 -6.33 -2.33 -1.74
N VAL A 27 -6.03 -1.09 -2.17
CA VAL A 27 -5.13 -0.81 -3.29
C VAL A 27 -3.74 -1.41 -3.03
N TYR A 28 -3.19 -1.23 -1.83
CA TYR A 28 -1.90 -1.83 -1.46
C TYR A 28 -1.92 -3.36 -1.60
N VAL A 29 -2.95 -4.03 -1.06
CA VAL A 29 -3.07 -5.49 -1.13
C VAL A 29 -3.21 -5.97 -2.57
N MET A 30 -4.02 -5.30 -3.40
CA MET A 30 -4.17 -5.64 -4.81
C MET A 30 -2.86 -5.49 -5.58
N LEU A 31 -2.07 -4.44 -5.31
CA LEU A 31 -0.73 -4.28 -5.87
C LEU A 31 0.21 -5.41 -5.44
N ARG A 32 0.08 -5.95 -4.22
CA ARG A 32 0.86 -7.11 -3.79
C ARG A 32 0.51 -8.38 -4.55
N ILE A 33 -0.79 -8.63 -4.76
CA ILE A 33 -1.25 -9.77 -5.55
C ILE A 33 -0.75 -9.65 -6.99
N ALA A 34 -0.87 -8.47 -7.59
CA ALA A 34 -0.37 -8.19 -8.93
C ALA A 34 1.16 -8.39 -9.04
N TYR A 35 1.93 -7.95 -8.04
CA TYR A 35 3.38 -8.16 -8.00
C TYR A 35 3.75 -9.65 -8.07
N VAL A 36 3.03 -10.51 -7.35
CA VAL A 36 3.26 -11.96 -7.39
C VAL A 36 2.93 -12.53 -8.77
N GLY A 37 1.81 -12.12 -9.37
CA GLY A 37 1.47 -12.51 -10.75
C GLY A 37 2.54 -12.12 -11.77
N LEU A 38 3.05 -10.89 -11.67
CA LEU A 38 4.12 -10.38 -12.55
C LEU A 38 5.47 -11.06 -12.30
N TYR A 39 5.71 -11.53 -11.08
CA TYR A 39 6.90 -12.32 -10.76
C TYR A 39 6.84 -13.68 -11.45
N VAL A 40 5.69 -14.34 -11.44
CA VAL A 40 5.48 -15.63 -12.13
C VAL A 40 5.51 -15.48 -13.65
N ALA A 41 5.03 -14.35 -14.17
CA ALA A 41 5.05 -14.03 -15.60
C ALA A 41 6.42 -13.54 -16.12
N ASP A 42 7.45 -13.49 -15.26
CA ASP A 42 8.80 -13.02 -15.57
C ASP A 42 8.84 -11.63 -16.27
N MET A 43 8.01 -10.70 -15.79
CA MET A 43 7.92 -9.33 -16.30
C MET A 43 8.61 -8.33 -15.35
N PRO A 44 9.95 -8.14 -15.44
CA PRO A 44 10.71 -7.42 -14.43
C PRO A 44 10.40 -5.92 -14.36
N THR A 45 10.14 -5.26 -15.49
CA THR A 45 9.85 -3.82 -15.55
C THR A 45 8.50 -3.49 -14.92
N ALA A 46 7.46 -4.25 -15.27
CA ALA A 46 6.12 -4.12 -14.69
C ALA A 46 6.14 -4.40 -13.17
N ARG A 47 6.91 -5.41 -12.74
CA ARG A 47 7.09 -5.75 -11.32
C ARG A 47 7.67 -4.57 -10.52
N SER A 48 8.67 -3.87 -11.07
CA SER A 48 9.24 -2.69 -10.42
C SER A 48 8.25 -1.52 -10.33
N ALA A 49 7.43 -1.30 -11.36
CA ALA A 49 6.39 -0.29 -11.33
C ALA A 49 5.31 -0.59 -10.28
N VAL A 50 4.85 -1.85 -10.18
CA VAL A 50 3.88 -2.27 -9.17
C VAL A 50 4.46 -2.15 -7.75
N TRP A 51 5.74 -2.48 -7.58
CA TRP A 51 6.42 -2.29 -6.29
C TRP A 51 6.47 -0.81 -5.90
N ALA A 52 6.83 0.08 -6.83
CA ALA A 52 6.87 1.52 -6.58
C ALA A 52 5.48 2.07 -6.23
N GLY A 53 4.44 1.63 -6.95
CA GLY A 53 3.05 1.96 -6.62
C GLY A 53 2.65 1.49 -5.22
N GLY A 54 3.05 0.28 -4.83
CA GLY A 54 2.80 -0.25 -3.49
C GLY A 54 3.52 0.52 -2.40
N PHE A 55 4.73 1.00 -2.69
CA PHE A 55 5.47 1.88 -1.78
C PHE A 55 4.76 3.23 -1.59
N LEU A 56 4.33 3.86 -2.69
CA LEU A 56 3.58 5.13 -2.65
C LEU A 56 2.25 5.01 -1.91
N ALA A 57 1.48 3.94 -2.15
CA ALA A 57 0.23 3.69 -1.43
C ALA A 57 0.47 3.59 0.09
N ASN A 58 1.53 2.91 0.50
CA ASN A 58 1.88 2.76 1.92
C ASN A 58 2.30 4.09 2.56
N SER A 59 3.11 4.88 1.85
CA SER A 59 3.47 6.24 2.29
C SER A 59 2.23 7.15 2.40
N ALA A 60 1.27 7.03 1.48
CA ALA A 60 0.01 7.76 1.57
C ALA A 60 -0.82 7.35 2.80
N ILE A 61 -0.89 6.05 3.11
CA ILE A 61 -1.53 5.55 4.35
C ILE A 61 -0.85 6.13 5.58
N PHE A 62 0.48 6.22 5.60
CA PHE A 62 1.19 6.77 6.75
C PHE A 62 0.87 8.27 6.96
N LEU A 63 0.72 9.03 5.88
CA LEU A 63 0.55 10.48 5.92
C LEU A 63 -0.90 10.96 6.05
N ILE A 64 -1.90 10.12 5.78
CA ILE A 64 -3.34 10.47 5.81
C ILE A 64 -3.85 11.00 7.17
N GLY A 65 -3.20 10.61 8.25
CA GLY A 65 -3.54 11.02 9.61
C GLY A 65 -2.87 12.31 10.07
N TYR A 66 -1.83 12.79 9.37
CA TYR A 66 -1.16 14.04 9.69
C TYR A 66 -1.99 15.22 9.15
N ARG A 67 -2.76 15.84 10.04
CA ARG A 67 -3.56 17.04 9.80
C ARG A 67 -3.35 18.03 10.93
#